data_AF-A0A841MT64-F1
#
_entry.id   AF-A0A841MT64-F1
#
_cell.length_a   1.000
_cell.length_b   1.000
_cell.length_c   1.000
_cell.angle_alpha   90.00
_cell.angle_beta   90.00
_cell.angle_gamma   90.00
#
_symmetry.space_group_name_H-M   'P 1'
#
loop_
_entity.id
_entity.type
_entity.pdbx_description
1 polymer ?
#
loop_
_entity_poly.entity_id
_entity_poly.type
_entity_poly.pdbx_seq_one_letter_code
_entity_poly.pdbx_strand_id
1 'polypeptide(L)' 'MKILKIIVKIVGILWMVIFSLTTIFIFSTQPFDFSTTYGIGYFSGMLIFFILLIGVGYLLFRWGGKKSVA' A
#
# COMPACT_ATOMS: atom_id res chain seq x y z
N MET A 1 6.69 -23.61 10.43
CA MET A 1 5.65 -22.55 10.37
C MET A 1 6.04 -21.22 11.03
N LYS A 2 6.80 -21.19 12.16
CA LYS A 2 7.17 -19.92 12.84
C LYS A 2 8.05 -18.98 11.98
N ILE A 3 9.05 -19.53 11.28
CA ILE A 3 9.97 -18.75 10.41
C ILE A 3 9.21 -18.09 9.24
N LEU A 4 8.32 -18.84 8.57
CA LEU A 4 7.50 -18.31 7.48
C LEU A 4 6.69 -17.07 7.90
N LYS A 5 6.10 -17.08 9.10
CA LYS A 5 5.35 -15.94 9.63
C LYS A 5 6.21 -14.68 9.84
N ILE A 6 7.46 -14.86 10.24
CA ILE A 6 8.43 -13.76 10.39
C ILE A 6 8.78 -13.17 9.03
N ILE A 7 9.07 -14.03 8.03
CA ILE A 7 9.39 -13.59 6.66
C ILE A 7 8.22 -12.79 6.07
N VAL A 8 7.00 -13.32 6.16
CA VAL A 8 5.79 -12.64 5.67
C VAL A 8 5.60 -11.27 6.32
N LYS A 9 5.90 -11.14 7.62
CA LYS A 9 5.86 -9.85 8.32
C LYS A 9 6.84 -8.84 7.73
N ILE A 10 8.09 -9.25 7.52
CA ILE A 10 9.13 -8.40 6.95
C ILE A 10 8.75 -7.98 5.53
N VAL A 11 8.26 -8.94 4.72
CA VAL A 11 7.77 -8.66 3.35
C VAL A 11 6.63 -7.65 3.38
N GLY A 12 5.66 -7.79 4.29
CA GLY A 12 4.57 -6.84 4.45
C GLY A 12 5.04 -5.42 4.81
N ILE A 13 6.03 -5.29 5.70
CA ILE A 13 6.62 -3.99 6.07
C ILE A 13 7.36 -3.38 4.88
N LEU A 14 8.24 -4.15 4.23
CA LEU A 14 8.99 -3.67 3.06
C LEU A 14 8.05 -3.23 1.94
N TRP A 15 6.98 -3.99 1.70
CA TRP A 15 5.94 -3.65 0.74
C TRP A 15 5.31 -2.29 1.07
N MET A 16 4.85 -2.09 2.30
CA MET A 16 4.25 -0.81 2.71
C MET A 16 5.23 0.35 2.56
N VAL A 17 6.50 0.19 2.93
CA VAL A 17 7.52 1.24 2.81
C VAL A 17 7.78 1.63 1.37
N ILE A 18 8.04 0.65 0.49
CA ILE A 18 8.34 0.89 -0.92
C ILE A 18 7.16 1.61 -1.60
N PHE A 19 5.95 1.08 -1.44
CA PHE A 19 4.77 1.67 -2.09
C PHE A 19 4.39 3.03 -1.50
N SER A 20 4.65 3.29 -0.22
CA SER A 20 4.46 4.63 0.36
C SER A 20 5.41 5.65 -0.26
N LEU A 21 6.70 5.29 -0.44
CA LEU A 21 7.67 6.16 -1.09
C LEU A 21 7.31 6.44 -2.56
N THR A 22 6.89 5.41 -3.30
CA THR A 22 6.40 5.57 -4.69
C THR A 22 5.18 6.50 -4.74
N THR A 23 4.25 6.35 -3.80
CA THR A 23 3.04 7.18 -3.72
C THR A 23 3.40 8.66 -3.49
N ILE A 24 4.28 8.94 -2.52
CA ILE A 24 4.77 10.29 -2.25
C ILE A 24 5.44 10.88 -3.49
N PHE A 25 6.30 10.11 -4.15
CA PHE A 25 6.97 10.55 -5.37
C PHE A 25 5.98 10.94 -6.47
N ILE A 26 4.97 10.10 -6.73
CA ILE A 26 3.94 10.37 -7.74
C ILE A 26 3.15 11.63 -7.39
N PHE A 27 2.67 11.78 -6.16
CA PHE A 27 1.93 12.98 -5.75
C PHE A 27 2.78 14.25 -5.79
N SER A 28 4.09 14.15 -5.58
CA SER A 28 5.00 15.30 -5.64
C SER A 28 5.38 15.72 -7.06
N THR A 29 5.27 14.82 -8.04
CA THR A 29 5.73 15.05 -9.42
C THR A 29 4.59 15.23 -10.42
N GLN A 30 3.37 14.79 -10.07
CA GLN A 30 2.22 14.87 -10.96
C GLN A 30 1.30 16.03 -10.55
N PRO A 31 1.25 17.13 -11.31
CA PRO A 31 0.28 18.19 -11.07
C PRO A 31 -1.13 17.67 -11.42
N PHE A 32 -2.04 17.72 -10.46
CA PHE A 32 -3.44 17.32 -10.67
C PHE A 32 -4.24 18.51 -11.17
N ASP A 33 -4.75 18.41 -12.40
CA ASP A 33 -5.65 19.40 -12.97
C ASP A 33 -7.11 19.09 -12.59
N PHE A 34 -7.57 19.72 -11.52
CA PHE A 34 -8.94 19.61 -11.03
C PHE A 34 -9.96 20.43 -11.83
N SER A 35 -9.53 21.21 -12.83
CA SER A 35 -10.44 21.99 -13.68
C SER A 35 -11.15 21.15 -14.74
N THR A 36 -10.60 19.96 -15.03
CA THR A 36 -11.19 19.03 -16.00
C THR A 36 -12.31 18.20 -15.36
N THR A 37 -13.33 17.84 -16.16
CA THR A 37 -14.46 16.99 -15.72
C THR A 37 -14.00 15.65 -15.11
N TYR A 38 -12.82 15.16 -15.50
CA TYR A 38 -12.26 13.89 -15.05
C TYR A 38 -11.17 14.04 -13.98
N GLY A 39 -10.70 15.25 -13.67
CA GLY A 39 -9.55 15.48 -12.79
C GLY A 39 -9.73 14.91 -11.38
N ILE A 40 -10.91 15.13 -10.79
CA ILE A 40 -11.28 14.57 -9.48
C ILE A 40 -11.39 13.04 -9.55
N GLY A 41 -11.90 12.50 -10.66
CA GLY A 41 -11.99 11.06 -10.91
C GLY A 41 -10.62 10.38 -10.96
N TYR A 42 -9.67 10.96 -11.69
CA TYR A 42 -8.30 10.46 -11.76
C TYR A 42 -7.58 10.52 -10.41
N PHE A 43 -7.68 11.65 -9.70
CA PHE A 43 -7.09 11.79 -8.37
C PHE A 43 -7.64 10.76 -7.38
N SER A 44 -8.98 10.65 -7.30
CA SER A 44 -9.63 9.69 -6.40
C SER A 44 -9.32 8.23 -6.78
N GLY A 45 -9.29 7.90 -8.07
CA GLY A 45 -8.88 6.58 -8.56
C GLY A 45 -7.44 6.23 -8.18
N MET A 46 -6.50 7.16 -8.35
CA MET A 46 -5.11 6.98 -7.89
C MET A 46 -5.04 6.78 -6.38
N LEU A 47 -5.78 7.59 -5.61
CA LEU A 47 -5.79 7.51 -4.15
C LEU A 47 -6.34 6.16 -3.66
N ILE A 48 -7.41 5.65 -4.27
CA ILE A 48 -7.95 4.30 -3.99
C ILE A 48 -6.92 3.23 -4.34
N PHE A 49 -6.27 3.33 -5.51
CA PHE A 49 -5.25 2.38 -5.92
C PHE A 49 -4.08 2.31 -4.92
N PHE A 50 -3.62 3.46 -4.41
CA PHE A 50 -2.58 3.49 -3.38
C PHE A 50 -3.03 2.89 -2.06
N ILE A 51 -4.26 3.15 -1.62
CA ILE A 51 -4.83 2.52 -0.42
C ILE A 51 -4.85 1.00 -0.58
N LEU A 52 -5.22 0.48 -1.75
CA LEU A 52 -5.22 -0.96 -2.02
C LEU A 52 -3.80 -1.54 -1.93
N LEU A 53 -2.81 -0.87 -2.53
CA LEU A 53 -1.42 -1.31 -2.50
C LEU A 53 -0.85 -1.38 -1.07
N ILE A 54 -1.10 -0.35 -0.25
CA ILE A 54 -0.70 -0.33 1.16
C ILE A 54 -1.49 -1.39 1.94
N GLY A 55 -2.78 -1.54 1.64
CA GLY A 55 -3.67 -2.53 2.26
C GLY A 55 -3.18 -3.97 2.12
N VAL A 56 -2.65 -4.35 0.95
CA VAL A 56 -2.04 -5.67 0.73
C VAL A 56 -0.85 -5.90 1.68
N GLY A 57 0.05 -4.91 1.79
CA GLY A 57 1.20 -4.99 2.71
C GLY A 57 0.77 -5.11 4.18
N TYR A 58 -0.26 -4.36 4.57
CA TYR A 58 -0.84 -4.44 5.91
C TYR A 58 -1.45 -5.82 6.20
N LEU A 59 -2.16 -6.41 5.24
CA LEU A 59 -2.74 -7.76 5.39
C LEU A 59 -1.66 -8.82 5.55
N LEU A 60 -0.57 -8.75 4.79
CA LEU A 60 0.59 -9.64 4.94
C LEU A 60 1.23 -9.49 6.32
N PHE A 61 1.48 -8.26 6.75
CA PHE A 61 2.01 -7.97 8.09
C PHE A 61 1.11 -8.53 9.20
N ARG A 62 -0.21 -8.31 9.09
CA ARG A 62 -1.21 -8.82 10.04
C ARG A 62 -1.26 -10.35 10.05
N TRP A 63 -1.20 -10.98 8.88
CA TRP A 63 -1.22 -12.44 8.75
C TRP A 63 0.00 -13.09 9.40
N GLY A 64 1.20 -12.56 9.16
CA GLY A 64 2.42 -13.01 9.84
C GLY A 64 2.41 -12.75 11.36
N GLY A 65 1.52 -11.89 11.85
CA GLY A 65 1.34 -11.61 13.28
C GLY A 65 0.30 -12.47 14.00
N LYS A 66 -0.64 -13.09 13.28
CA LYS A 66 -1.65 -13.96 13.91
C LYS A 66 -0.95 -15.17 14.54
N LYS A 67 -1.17 -15.38 15.84
CA LYS A 67 -0.72 -16.60 16.54
C LYS A 67 -1.20 -17.80 15.74
N SER A 68 -0.32 -18.79 15.55
CA SER A 68 -0.77 -20.09 15.05
C SER A 68 -1.70 -20.62 16.11
N VAL A 69 -3.00 -20.65 15.81
CA VAL A 69 -3.90 -21.55 16.54
C VAL A 69 -3.40 -22.93 16.12
N ALA A 70 -2.74 -23.59 17.07
CA ALA A 70 -2.30 -24.96 16.96
C ALA A 70 -3.52 -25.87 16.94
#